data_AF-A0A416CGC4-F1
#
_entry.id   AF-A0A416CGC4-F1
#
_cell.length_a   1.000
_cell.length_b   1.000
_cell.length_c   1.000
_cell.angle_alpha   90.00
_cell.angle_beta   90.00
_cell.angle_gamma   90.00
#
_symmetry.space_group_name_H-M   'P 1'
#
loop_
_entity.id
_entity.type
_entity.pdbx_description
1 polymer ?
#
loop_
_entity_poly.entity_id
_entity_poly.type
_entity_poly.pdbx_seq_one_letter_code
_entity_poly.pdbx_strand_id
1 'polypeptide(L)'
;MSTKLSQDVSIGENLRILRKRAGYSQERAAAQLELMGISMSREIISQMESGHHNIRISVLLAFKQVYEVDSFDDFFVQQEKGGDR
;
A
#
# COMPACT_ATOMS: atom_id res chain seq x y z
N MET A 1 -5.57 -21.52 16.89
CA MET A 1 -5.14 -20.22 17.44
C MET A 1 -4.83 -19.31 16.29
N SER A 2 -5.68 -18.29 16.08
CA SER A 2 -5.58 -17.16 15.14
C SER A 2 -4.78 -17.43 13.87
N THR A 3 -5.44 -17.95 12.83
CA THR A 3 -4.96 -17.94 11.45
C THR A 3 -4.82 -16.49 11.01
N LYS A 4 -3.72 -15.83 11.39
CA LYS A 4 -3.29 -14.58 10.76
C LYS A 4 -3.23 -14.90 9.28
N LEU A 5 -4.07 -14.27 8.47
CA LEU A 5 -3.95 -14.33 7.03
C LEU A 5 -2.50 -14.01 6.71
N SER A 6 -1.72 -15.02 6.33
CA SER A 6 -0.42 -14.81 5.73
C SER A 6 -0.71 -14.05 4.44
N GLN A 7 -0.41 -12.76 4.42
CA GLN A 7 -0.38 -12.01 3.17
C GLN A 7 0.74 -12.63 2.31
N ASP A 8 0.39 -13.65 1.54
CA ASP A 8 1.27 -14.36 0.59
C ASP A 8 1.77 -13.41 -0.53
N VAL A 9 1.17 -12.22 -0.61
CA VAL A 9 1.57 -11.13 -1.51
C VAL A 9 2.07 -9.96 -0.68
N SER A 10 3.32 -9.56 -0.90
CA SER A 10 3.94 -8.38 -0.28
C SER A 10 3.39 -7.07 -0.85
N ILE A 11 2.08 -6.83 -0.64
CA ILE A 11 1.37 -5.63 -1.12
C ILE A 11 2.01 -4.36 -0.55
N GLY A 12 2.57 -4.41 0.66
CA GLY A 12 3.23 -3.27 1.30
C GLY A 12 4.36 -2.66 0.48
N GLU A 13 5.25 -3.49 -0.08
CA GLU A 13 6.36 -2.99 -0.90
C GLU A 13 5.85 -2.38 -2.21
N ASN A 14 4.86 -3.02 -2.85
CA ASN A 14 4.21 -2.47 -4.05
C ASN A 14 3.55 -1.12 -3.76
N LEU A 15 2.89 -1.00 -2.60
CA LEU A 15 2.25 0.24 -2.18
C LEU A 15 3.27 1.38 -2.02
N ARG A 16 4.45 1.06 -1.50
CA ARG A 16 5.58 1.99 -1.42
C ARG A 16 6.10 2.40 -2.80
N ILE A 17 6.22 1.45 -3.73
CA ILE A 17 6.66 1.71 -5.10
C ILE A 17 5.64 2.61 -5.80
N LEU A 18 4.35 2.30 -5.72
CA LEU A 18 3.27 3.09 -6.30
C LEU A 18 3.22 4.49 -5.72
N ARG A 19 3.34 4.62 -4.40
CA ARG A 19 3.42 5.93 -3.74
C ARG A 19 4.58 6.77 -4.29
N LYS A 20 5.77 6.17 -4.42
CA LYS A 20 6.95 6.84 -4.97
C LYS A 20 6.78 7.19 -6.45
N ARG A 21 6.17 6.30 -7.24
CA ARG A 21 5.87 6.51 -8.66
C ARG A 21 4.91 7.69 -8.85
N ALA A 22 3.93 7.83 -7.98
CA ALA A 22 3.01 8.96 -7.93
C ALA A 22 3.62 10.23 -7.29
N GLY A 23 4.88 10.19 -6.83
CA GLY A 23 5.59 11.36 -6.28
C GLY A 23 5.12 11.80 -4.89
N TYR A 24 4.45 10.92 -4.13
CA TYR A 24 3.92 11.24 -2.81
C TYR A 24 4.89 10.83 -1.68
N SER A 25 4.98 11.65 -0.64
CA SER A 25 5.55 11.23 0.65
C SER A 25 4.52 10.43 1.46
N GLN A 26 4.96 9.73 2.52
CA GLN A 26 4.04 9.05 3.43
C GLN A 26 3.06 10.05 4.08
N GLU A 27 3.53 11.25 4.47
CA GLU A 27 2.64 12.30 4.99
C GLU A 27 1.63 12.77 3.93
N ARG A 28 2.07 12.98 2.68
CA ARG A 28 1.13 13.42 1.63
C ARG A 28 0.08 12.36 1.31
N ALA A 29 0.47 11.08 1.27
CA ALA A 29 -0.47 9.99 1.07
C ALA A 29 -1.50 9.93 2.22
N ALA A 30 -1.03 10.05 3.47
CA ALA A 30 -1.90 10.13 4.65
C ALA A 30 -2.88 11.32 4.54
N ALA A 31 -2.38 12.52 4.22
CA ALA A 31 -3.23 13.70 4.06
C ALA A 31 -4.29 13.54 2.96
N GLN A 32 -3.93 12.94 1.82
CA GLN A 32 -4.90 12.65 0.74
C GLN A 32 -5.99 11.67 1.19
N LEU A 33 -5.63 10.64 1.95
CA LEU A 33 -6.61 9.72 2.52
C LEU A 33 -7.53 10.39 3.54
N GLU A 34 -7.00 11.32 4.35
CA GLU A 34 -7.81 12.12 5.27
C GLU A 34 -8.85 12.98 4.52
N LEU A 35 -8.48 13.58 3.39
CA LEU A 35 -9.40 14.32 2.53
C LEU A 35 -10.53 13.44 1.97
N MET A 36 -10.28 12.14 1.80
CA MET A 36 -11.29 11.16 1.40
C MET A 36 -12.14 10.64 2.59
N GLY A 37 -11.94 11.18 3.79
CA GLY A 37 -12.64 10.76 5.01
C GLY A 37 -12.04 9.52 5.68
N ILE A 38 -10.83 9.10 5.27
CA ILE A 38 -10.10 7.99 5.88
C ILE A 38 -9.01 8.58 6.78
N SER A 39 -9.29 8.69 8.08
CA SER A 39 -8.30 9.14 9.05
C SER A 39 -7.09 8.20 9.06
N MET A 40 -5.96 8.68 8.52
CA MET A 40 -4.73 7.91 8.41
C MET A 40 -3.54 8.78 8.77
N SER A 41 -2.59 8.24 9.53
CA SER A 41 -1.34 8.92 9.86
C SER A 41 -0.19 8.38 9.02
N ARG A 42 0.90 9.16 8.95
CA ARG A 42 2.14 8.75 8.30
C ARG A 42 2.69 7.43 8.87
N GLU A 43 2.57 7.20 10.19
CA GLU A 43 3.01 5.92 10.77
C GLU A 43 2.19 4.73 10.27
N ILE A 44 0.86 4.91 10.13
CA ILE A 44 -0.01 3.86 9.59
C ILE A 44 0.40 3.51 8.16
N ILE A 45 0.67 4.51 7.32
CA ILE A 45 1.20 4.29 5.96
C ILE A 45 2.50 3.49 6.04
N SER A 46 3.43 3.89 6.90
CA SER A 46 4.72 3.20 7.05
C SER A 46 4.57 1.75 7.53
N GLN A 47 3.58 1.46 8.37
CA GLN A 47 3.27 0.10 8.83
C GLN A 47 2.58 -0.75 7.75
N MET A 48 1.77 -0.14 6.90
CA MET A 48 1.19 -0.81 5.73
C MET A 48 2.28 -1.14 4.71
N GLU A 49 3.19 -0.20 4.45
CA GLU A 49 4.33 -0.40 3.54
C GLU A 49 5.30 -1.47 4.02
N SER A 50 5.44 -1.66 5.33
CA SER A 50 6.32 -2.70 5.88
C SER A 50 5.73 -4.11 5.80
N GLY A 51 4.48 -4.26 5.35
CA GLY A 51 3.83 -5.57 5.16
C GLY A 51 3.44 -6.28 6.46
N HIS A 52 3.56 -5.62 7.61
CA HIS A 52 3.20 -6.18 8.91
C HIS A 52 1.72 -5.98 9.28
N HIS A 53 0.95 -5.29 8.44
CA HIS A 53 -0.43 -4.89 8.73
C HIS A 53 -1.42 -5.30 7.64
N ASN A 54 -2.60 -5.78 8.06
CA ASN A 54 -3.73 -6.01 7.16
C ASN A 54 -4.25 -4.67 6.61
N ILE A 55 -4.19 -4.51 5.30
CA ILE A 55 -4.74 -3.35 4.58
C ILE A 55 -6.22 -3.62 4.31
N ARG A 56 -7.12 -2.71 4.72
CA ARG A 56 -8.54 -2.83 4.39
C ARG A 56 -8.77 -2.56 2.90
N ILE A 57 -9.72 -3.25 2.28
CA ILE A 57 -10.09 -3.04 0.87
C ILE A 57 -10.50 -1.59 0.60
N SER A 58 -11.20 -0.95 1.55
CA SER A 58 -11.58 0.48 1.44
C SER A 58 -10.36 1.41 1.32
N VAL A 59 -9.27 1.08 2.02
CA VAL A 59 -8.02 1.83 1.98
C VAL A 59 -7.29 1.58 0.66
N LEU A 60 -7.28 0.33 0.17
CA LEU A 60 -6.71 -0.01 -1.13
C LEU A 60 -7.40 0.75 -2.27
N LEU A 61 -8.73 0.86 -2.19
CA LEU A 61 -9.53 1.60 -3.17
C LEU A 61 -9.23 3.10 -3.14
N ALA A 62 -8.99 3.65 -1.95
CA ALA A 62 -8.56 5.03 -1.81
C ALA A 62 -7.14 5.26 -2.35
N PHE A 63 -6.20 4.35 -2.09
CA PHE A 63 -4.87 4.42 -2.69
C PHE A 63 -4.89 4.36 -4.21
N LYS A 64 -5.78 3.56 -4.80
CA LYS A 64 -5.98 3.55 -6.25
C LYS A 64 -6.32 4.95 -6.77
N GLN A 65 -7.22 5.66 -6.09
CA GLN A 65 -7.62 7.01 -6.47
C GLN A 65 -6.50 8.03 -6.23
N VAL A 66 -5.81 7.96 -5.09
CA VAL A 66 -4.74 8.89 -4.72
C VAL A 66 -3.50 8.73 -5.59
N TYR A 67 -3.12 7.50 -5.93
CA TYR A 67 -1.95 7.20 -6.75
C TYR A 67 -2.27 7.10 -8.24
N GLU A 68 -3.51 7.40 -8.63
CA GLU A 68 -3.98 7.37 -10.01
C GLU A 68 -3.60 6.07 -10.74
N VAL A 69 -3.81 4.94 -10.08
CA VAL A 69 -3.45 3.62 -10.62
C VAL A 69 -4.61 3.08 -11.46
N ASP A 70 -4.34 2.72 -12.72
CA ASP A 70 -5.37 2.19 -13.62
C ASP A 70 -5.90 0.82 -13.17
N SER A 71 -4.99 -0.11 -12.83
CA SER A 71 -5.34 -1.46 -12.38
C SER A 71 -5.02 -1.71 -10.91
N PHE A 72 -5.81 -2.58 -10.29
CA PHE A 72 -5.46 -3.12 -8.97
C PHE A 72 -4.29 -4.10 -9.03
N ASP A 73 -3.99 -4.66 -10.20
CA ASP A 73 -2.88 -5.61 -10.40
C ASP A 73 -1.54 -5.03 -9.93
N ASP A 74 -1.31 -3.73 -10.12
CA ASP A 74 -0.13 -3.01 -9.66
C ASP A 74 0.13 -3.16 -8.15
N PHE A 75 -0.93 -3.32 -7.34
CA PHE A 75 -0.79 -3.58 -5.90
C PHE A 75 -0.40 -5.03 -5.59
N PHE A 76 -0.75 -5.97 -6.47
CA PHE A 76 -0.58 -7.40 -6.29
C PHE A 76 0.56 -8.01 -7.12
N VAL A 77 1.32 -7.19 -7.88
CA VAL A 77 2.48 -7.67 -8.64
C VAL A 77 3.45 -8.36 -7.68
N GLN A 78 3.54 -9.68 -7.75
CA GLN A 78 4.61 -10.41 -7.09
C GLN A 78 5.89 -10.05 -7.83
N GLN A 79 6.73 -9.24 -7.19
CA GLN A 79 8.10 -9.07 -7.63
C GLN A 79 8.77 -10.44 -7.46
N GLU A 80 9.00 -11.16 -8.56
CA GLU A 80 10.00 -12.22 -8.56
C GLU A 80 11.28 -11.55 -8.08
N LYS A 81 11.75 -11.91 -6.88
CA LYS A 81 13.07 -11.48 -6.42
C LYS A 81 14.02 -11.84 -7.54
N GLY A 82 14.55 -10.83 -8.24
CA GLY A 82 15.63 -10.99 -9.18
C GLY A 82 16.69 -11.83 -8.48
N GLY A 83 16.86 -13.05 -8.96
CA GLY A 83 17.97 -13.89 -8.57
C GLY A 83 19.21 -13.14 -9.00
N ASP A 84 19.90 -12.56 -8.01
CA ASP A 84 21.29 -12.16 -8.15
C ASP A 84 22.05 -13.43 -8.51
N ARG A 85 22.38 -13.57 -9.79
CA ARG A 85 23.31 -14.57 -10.32
C ARG A 85 24.68 -13.92 -10.39
#